data_AF-A0A6V8DBE8-F1
#
_entry.id   AF-A0A6V8DBE8-F1
#
_cell.length_a   1.000
_cell.length_b   1.000
_cell.length_c   1.000
_cell.angle_alpha   90.00
_cell.angle_beta   90.00
_cell.angle_gamma   90.00
#
_symmetry.space_group_name_H-M   'P 1'
#
loop_
_entity.id
_entity.type
_entity.pdbx_description
1 polymer ?
#
loop_
_entity_poly.entity_id
_entity_poly.type
_entity_poly.pdbx_seq_one_letter_code
_entity_poly.pdbx_strand_id
1 'polypeptide(L)'
;MNTTNETTVSSKALLGLLLAPISVLLAMLTDQIGGFGLGFENELYPLLIVAAGAMLGRVPSLLAEREVLSASTSTLSLGTIVAGAALGLVAIPAAGGSALVGLLFALNLIGAHVLMTSERTEWATILVFSSIGLLFGLVAAANAGSSGLVTVAYTFEGQTAPTLNEYREALGFVFFNVWIMFTVLGALVAVLARGVLSEPGSGWFEHLSDFDGPWDRSSLPLQIGLLTWFAAHALAMAQFHRVELHDRLALTGVEGYHGHFSVWAAVLTGLVALAVASMVAERWFTRAMTLASMWVLYLVSAAYEMGMWSNDSFEGSWGAVIWFGITFFIGLAIYSIATHKSWGGWSNRSEDAPSGARKFWSAHWSQVLIASAFLMAFIVRAQWYVIPAMNGYGTGDWDLTGGSDPWYM
;
A
#
# COMPACT_ATOMS: atom_id res chain seq x y z
N MET A 1 -20.14 49.07 16.90
CA MET A 1 -19.19 48.27 17.68
C MET A 1 -18.66 47.22 16.73
N ASN A 2 -17.46 47.43 16.18
CA ASN A 2 -16.81 46.50 15.26
C ASN A 2 -16.40 45.26 16.05
N THR A 3 -16.99 44.12 15.74
CA THR A 3 -16.43 42.82 16.10
C THR A 3 -15.55 42.39 14.93
N THR A 4 -14.26 42.33 15.22
CA THR A 4 -13.20 41.79 14.37
C THR A 4 -13.57 40.39 13.93
N ASN A 5 -13.76 40.18 12.62
CA ASN A 5 -13.62 38.87 12.00
C ASN A 5 -12.14 38.47 12.18
N GLU A 6 -11.83 37.75 13.25
CA GLU A 6 -10.60 36.97 13.27
C GLU A 6 -10.73 35.91 12.18
N THR A 7 -9.98 36.10 11.09
CA THR A 7 -9.73 35.09 10.05
C THR A 7 -8.92 33.97 10.67
N THR A 8 -9.59 33.16 11.49
CA THR A 8 -9.03 31.95 12.06
C THR A 8 -8.90 30.94 10.93
N VAL A 9 -7.67 30.76 10.45
CA VAL A 9 -7.30 29.55 9.71
C VAL A 9 -7.85 28.37 10.49
N SER A 10 -8.55 27.45 9.82
CA SER A 10 -8.93 26.22 10.50
C SER A 10 -7.66 25.61 11.08
N SER A 11 -7.61 25.46 12.41
CA SER A 11 -6.48 24.85 13.12
C SER A 11 -6.07 23.52 12.46
N LYS A 12 -7.03 22.81 11.86
CA LYS A 12 -6.85 21.57 11.11
C LYS A 12 -6.00 21.73 9.85
N ALA A 13 -6.10 22.86 9.13
CA ALA A 13 -5.30 23.09 7.93
C ALA A 13 -3.79 23.19 8.25
N LEU A 14 -3.44 23.82 9.38
CA LEU A 14 -2.07 23.86 9.91
C LEU A 14 -1.61 22.51 10.45
N LEU A 15 -2.48 21.80 11.18
CA LEU A 15 -2.20 20.44 11.67
C LEU A 15 -1.93 19.47 10.52
N GLY A 16 -2.55 19.68 9.36
CA GLY A 16 -2.33 18.86 8.16
C GLY A 16 -0.90 18.90 7.63
N LEU A 17 -0.11 19.92 7.96
CA LEU A 17 1.33 19.95 7.63
C LEU A 17 2.12 18.84 8.35
N LEU A 18 1.61 18.34 9.49
CA LEU A 18 2.26 17.26 10.25
C LEU A 18 2.21 15.90 9.54
N LEU A 19 1.31 15.72 8.58
CA LEU A 19 1.15 14.44 7.88
C LEU A 19 2.42 14.00 7.12
N ALA A 20 3.17 14.96 6.56
CA ALA A 20 4.42 14.67 5.88
C ALA A 20 5.54 14.25 6.87
N PRO A 21 5.84 14.99 7.95
CA PRO A 21 6.73 14.52 9.01
C PRO A 21 6.32 13.17 9.62
N ILE A 22 5.02 12.96 9.86
CA ILE A 22 4.50 11.68 10.38
C ILE A 22 4.84 10.52 9.44
N SER A 23 4.74 10.71 8.12
CA SER A 23 5.10 9.66 7.16
C SER A 23 6.58 9.26 7.25
N VAL A 24 7.49 10.21 7.48
CA VAL A 24 8.92 9.95 7.68
C VAL A 24 9.17 9.27 9.02
N LEU A 25 8.53 9.73 10.10
CA LEU A 25 8.63 9.09 11.42
C LEU A 25 8.12 7.64 11.40
N LEU A 26 7.06 7.36 10.66
CA LEU A 26 6.56 6.00 10.47
C LEU A 26 7.51 5.14 9.63
N ALA A 27 8.21 5.72 8.64
CA ALA A 27 9.29 5.03 7.93
C ALA A 27 10.44 4.66 8.88
N MET A 28 10.85 5.58 9.74
CA MET A 28 11.86 5.32 10.77
C MET A 28 11.42 4.26 11.78
N LEU A 29 10.17 4.31 12.25
CA LEU A 29 9.64 3.28 13.15
C LEU A 29 9.58 1.92 12.47
N THR A 30 9.17 1.89 11.20
CA THR A 30 9.11 0.65 10.40
C THR A 30 10.51 0.08 10.20
N ASP A 31 11.51 0.92 9.94
CA ASP A 31 12.91 0.53 9.86
C ASP A 31 13.42 -0.02 11.20
N GLN A 32 13.12 0.65 12.32
CA GLN A 32 13.52 0.20 13.65
C GLN A 32 12.96 -1.20 13.99
N ILE A 33 11.77 -1.52 13.50
CA ILE A 33 11.12 -2.82 13.72
C ILE A 33 11.63 -3.88 12.73
N GLY A 34 11.78 -3.50 11.46
CA GLY A 34 12.02 -4.44 10.35
C GLY A 34 13.47 -4.56 9.88
N GLY A 35 14.36 -3.64 10.28
CA GLY A 35 15.77 -3.62 9.88
C GLY A 35 15.97 -3.36 8.39
N PHE A 36 15.31 -2.35 7.83
CA PHE A 36 15.30 -2.05 6.40
C PHE A 36 16.50 -1.20 5.91
N GLY A 37 17.41 -0.80 6.81
CA GLY A 37 18.64 -0.09 6.47
C GLY A 37 18.48 1.41 6.29
N LEU A 38 17.45 2.03 6.89
CA LEU A 38 17.27 3.49 6.85
C LEU A 38 18.28 4.19 7.78
N GLY A 39 19.45 4.50 7.24
CA GLY A 39 20.48 5.27 7.93
C GLY A 39 20.12 6.76 8.07
N PHE A 40 20.51 7.36 9.20
CA PHE A 40 20.32 8.79 9.47
C PHE A 40 21.18 9.69 8.55
N GLU A 41 22.31 9.19 8.06
CA GLU A 41 23.32 10.01 7.40
C GLU A 41 23.10 10.16 5.90
N ASN A 42 22.58 9.15 5.19
CA ASN A 42 22.49 9.20 3.72
C ASN A 42 21.07 8.89 3.21
N GLU A 43 20.36 7.96 3.87
CA GLU A 43 19.08 7.44 3.39
C GLU A 43 17.89 8.27 3.87
N LEU A 44 18.00 8.92 5.04
CA LEU A 44 16.93 9.74 5.61
C LEU A 44 16.72 11.09 4.88
N TYR A 45 17.80 11.74 4.43
CA TYR A 45 17.70 13.05 3.79
C TYR A 45 16.78 13.08 2.55
N PRO A 46 16.86 12.12 1.61
CA PRO A 46 15.90 11.97 0.53
C PRO A 46 14.42 12.01 0.96
N LEU A 47 14.08 11.29 2.03
CA LEU A 47 12.72 11.24 2.57
C LEU A 47 12.30 12.62 3.12
N LEU A 48 13.19 13.29 3.85
CA LEU A 48 12.94 14.64 4.38
C LEU A 48 12.73 15.67 3.27
N ILE A 49 13.50 15.59 2.18
CA ILE A 49 13.32 16.48 1.02
C ILE A 49 11.93 16.28 0.42
N VAL A 50 11.52 15.04 0.15
CA VAL A 50 10.18 14.75 -0.39
C VAL A 50 9.07 15.22 0.55
N ALA A 51 9.23 14.99 1.87
CA ALA A 51 8.30 15.50 2.88
C ALA A 51 8.21 17.03 2.89
N ALA A 52 9.33 17.74 2.70
CA ALA A 52 9.33 19.19 2.58
C ALA A 52 8.55 19.66 1.34
N GLY A 53 8.68 18.96 0.21
CA GLY A 53 7.89 19.22 -0.99
C GLY A 53 6.38 19.12 -0.72
N ALA A 54 5.96 18.07 -0.02
CA ALA A 54 4.59 17.87 0.39
C ALA A 54 4.04 18.98 1.31
N MET A 55 4.84 19.43 2.27
CA MET A 55 4.49 20.54 3.15
C MET A 55 4.34 21.83 2.35
N LEU A 56 5.29 22.13 1.46
CA LEU A 56 5.27 23.31 0.60
C LEU A 56 4.06 23.32 -0.34
N GLY A 57 3.61 22.17 -0.82
CA GLY A 57 2.40 22.07 -1.65
C GLY A 57 1.13 22.53 -0.94
N ARG A 58 1.09 22.48 0.40
CA ARG A 58 -0.05 22.97 1.21
C ARG A 58 0.04 24.47 1.55
N VAL A 59 1.20 25.09 1.40
CA VAL A 59 1.41 26.51 1.77
C VAL A 59 0.55 27.46 0.94
N PRO A 60 0.43 27.34 -0.40
CA PRO A 60 -0.36 28.28 -1.19
C PRO A 60 -1.83 28.36 -0.78
N SER A 61 -2.47 27.22 -0.46
CA SER A 61 -3.86 27.21 0.03
C SER A 61 -3.97 27.91 1.38
N LEU A 62 -3.02 27.70 2.30
CA LEU A 62 -2.99 28.37 3.59
C LEU A 62 -2.79 29.88 3.47
N LEU A 63 -1.99 30.34 2.50
CA LEU A 63 -1.77 31.77 2.25
C LEU A 63 -2.99 32.42 1.61
N ALA A 64 -3.69 31.71 0.72
CA ALA A 64 -4.93 32.16 0.10
C ALA A 64 -6.06 32.33 1.13
N GLU A 65 -6.24 31.33 2.02
CA GLU A 65 -7.21 31.39 3.12
C GLU A 65 -6.99 32.58 4.08
N ARG A 66 -5.74 33.00 4.25
CA ARG A 66 -5.37 34.14 5.11
C ARG A 66 -5.48 35.49 4.41
N GLU A 67 -5.85 35.54 3.14
CA GLU A 67 -5.82 36.74 2.29
C GLU A 67 -4.44 37.47 2.33
N VAL A 68 -3.35 36.74 2.60
CA VAL A 68 -2.00 37.31 2.73
C VAL A 68 -1.47 37.76 1.37
N LEU A 69 -1.91 37.11 0.30
CA LEU A 69 -1.51 37.40 -1.07
C LEU A 69 -2.74 37.88 -1.86
N SER A 70 -2.63 39.05 -2.50
CA SER A 70 -3.64 39.58 -3.42
C SER A 70 -3.58 38.92 -4.81
N ALA A 71 -3.24 37.63 -4.86
CA ALA A 71 -3.06 36.88 -6.10
C ALA A 71 -4.30 36.00 -6.35
N SER A 72 -4.70 35.89 -7.62
CA SER A 72 -5.79 34.97 -7.99
C SER A 72 -5.37 33.51 -7.73
N THR A 73 -6.34 32.62 -7.49
CA THR A 73 -6.10 31.17 -7.35
C THR A 73 -5.34 30.59 -8.54
N SER A 74 -5.61 31.09 -9.75
CA SER A 74 -4.91 30.66 -10.97
C SER A 74 -3.42 31.07 -10.96
N THR A 75 -3.11 32.28 -10.48
CA THR A 75 -1.74 32.78 -10.36
C THR A 75 -0.96 32.00 -9.30
N LEU A 76 -1.59 31.71 -8.16
CA LEU A 76 -0.99 30.90 -7.10
C LEU A 76 -0.72 29.47 -7.59
N SER A 77 -1.65 28.88 -8.33
CA SER A 77 -1.49 27.53 -8.88
C SER A 77 -0.38 27.46 -9.92
N LEU A 78 -0.36 28.40 -10.88
CA LEU A 78 0.71 28.48 -11.88
C LEU A 78 2.07 28.72 -11.22
N GLY A 79 2.15 29.64 -10.25
CA GLY A 79 3.38 29.93 -9.51
C GLY A 79 3.88 28.70 -8.74
N THR A 80 2.97 27.95 -8.12
CA THR A 80 3.30 26.70 -7.40
C THR A 80 3.81 25.62 -8.35
N ILE A 81 3.21 25.47 -9.52
CA ILE A 81 3.66 24.51 -10.55
C ILE A 81 5.06 24.86 -11.05
N VAL A 82 5.29 26.13 -11.41
CA VAL A 82 6.59 26.59 -11.91
C VAL A 82 7.65 26.47 -10.82
N ALA A 83 7.36 26.88 -9.59
CA ALA A 83 8.28 26.76 -8.46
C ALA A 83 8.58 25.28 -8.15
N GLY A 84 7.56 24.42 -8.15
CA GLY A 84 7.73 22.98 -7.93
C GLY A 84 8.63 22.33 -8.98
N ALA A 85 8.40 22.65 -10.25
CA ALA A 85 9.24 22.16 -11.34
C ALA A 85 10.69 22.69 -11.25
N ALA A 86 10.88 23.99 -10.99
CA ALA A 86 12.21 24.59 -10.89
C ALA A 86 12.99 24.05 -9.68
N LEU A 87 12.37 23.98 -8.51
CA LEU A 87 13.01 23.47 -7.29
C LEU A 87 13.28 21.97 -7.39
N GLY A 88 12.30 21.19 -7.85
CA GLY A 88 12.40 19.74 -7.93
C GLY A 88 13.30 19.25 -9.05
N LEU A 89 13.05 19.70 -10.28
CA LEU A 89 13.72 19.14 -11.46
C LEU A 89 15.07 19.81 -11.77
N VAL A 90 15.35 20.98 -11.19
CA VAL A 90 16.61 21.71 -11.42
C VAL A 90 17.41 21.88 -10.13
N ALA A 91 16.84 22.52 -9.11
CA ALA A 91 17.61 22.92 -7.92
C ALA A 91 18.10 21.72 -7.09
N ILE A 92 17.24 20.72 -6.83
CA ILE A 92 17.63 19.53 -6.06
C ILE A 92 18.74 18.73 -6.78
N PRO A 93 18.62 18.40 -8.09
CA PRO A 93 19.71 17.77 -8.83
C PRO A 93 20.99 18.61 -8.86
N ALA A 94 20.88 19.94 -9.05
CA ALA A 94 22.04 20.83 -9.08
C ALA A 94 22.75 20.92 -7.71
N ALA A 95 22.05 20.68 -6.61
CA ALA A 95 22.60 20.64 -5.26
C ALA A 95 23.15 19.25 -4.87
N GLY A 96 23.23 18.30 -5.80
CA GLY A 96 23.76 16.95 -5.57
C GLY A 96 22.71 15.92 -5.12
N GLY A 97 21.42 16.27 -5.08
CA GLY A 97 20.34 15.31 -4.88
C GLY A 97 20.09 14.46 -6.12
N SER A 98 19.49 13.28 -5.97
CA SER A 98 19.15 12.44 -7.13
C SER A 98 17.97 13.04 -7.92
N ALA A 99 17.96 12.81 -9.23
CA ALA A 99 16.85 13.23 -10.09
C ALA A 99 15.50 12.63 -9.66
N LEU A 100 15.51 11.41 -9.10
CA LEU A 100 14.31 10.78 -8.56
C LEU A 100 13.77 11.53 -7.33
N VAL A 101 14.66 11.94 -6.41
CA VAL A 101 14.26 12.72 -5.23
C VAL A 101 13.70 14.09 -5.68
N GLY A 102 14.36 14.74 -6.64
CA GLY A 102 13.87 15.98 -7.24
C GLY A 102 12.50 15.84 -7.91
N LEU A 103 12.28 14.74 -8.65
CA LEU A 103 10.99 14.42 -9.25
C LEU A 103 9.91 14.20 -8.20
N LEU A 104 10.18 13.40 -7.16
CA LEU A 104 9.22 13.15 -6.09
C LEU A 104 8.92 14.40 -5.28
N PHE A 105 9.92 15.28 -5.05
CA PHE A 105 9.69 16.60 -4.48
C PHE A 105 8.70 17.41 -5.31
N ALA A 106 8.94 17.54 -6.64
CA ALA A 106 8.06 18.28 -7.53
C ALA A 106 6.66 17.68 -7.54
N LEU A 107 6.56 16.36 -7.64
CA LEU A 107 5.30 15.62 -7.65
C LEU A 107 4.51 15.81 -6.35
N ASN A 108 5.17 15.82 -5.19
CA ASN A 108 4.49 16.07 -3.92
C ASN A 108 4.09 17.52 -3.75
N LEU A 109 4.93 18.47 -4.16
CA LEU A 109 4.61 19.89 -4.08
C LEU A 109 3.41 20.24 -4.99
N ILE A 110 3.52 19.87 -6.27
CA ILE A 110 2.48 20.14 -7.27
C ILE A 110 1.23 19.32 -6.96
N GLY A 111 1.40 18.02 -6.73
CA GLY A 111 0.30 17.09 -6.48
C GLY A 111 -0.47 17.42 -5.21
N ALA A 112 0.22 17.71 -4.09
CA ALA A 112 -0.48 18.14 -2.87
C ALA A 112 -1.23 19.46 -3.11
N HIS A 113 -0.63 20.43 -3.82
CA HIS A 113 -1.33 21.68 -4.13
C HIS A 113 -2.60 21.46 -4.96
N VAL A 114 -2.52 20.69 -6.06
CA VAL A 114 -3.66 20.39 -6.93
C VAL A 114 -4.74 19.61 -6.19
N LEU A 115 -4.35 18.64 -5.37
CA LEU A 115 -5.29 17.83 -4.61
C LEU A 115 -5.99 18.66 -3.53
N MET A 116 -5.26 19.52 -2.80
CA MET A 116 -5.84 20.39 -1.78
C MET A 116 -6.80 21.42 -2.40
N THR A 117 -6.44 22.04 -3.53
CA THR A 117 -7.31 23.00 -4.24
C THR A 117 -8.54 22.33 -4.85
N SER A 118 -8.49 21.01 -5.09
CA SER A 118 -9.62 20.21 -5.53
C SER A 118 -10.39 19.56 -4.37
N GLU A 119 -10.11 19.96 -3.11
CA GLU A 119 -10.70 19.41 -1.89
C GLU A 119 -10.46 17.89 -1.71
N ARG A 120 -9.38 17.34 -2.25
CA ARG A 120 -9.00 15.92 -2.17
C ARG A 120 -7.89 15.69 -1.13
N THR A 121 -8.16 16.07 0.12
CA THR A 121 -7.17 16.08 1.22
C THR A 121 -6.63 14.68 1.56
N GLU A 122 -7.45 13.64 1.48
CA GLU A 122 -7.03 12.25 1.73
C GLU A 122 -6.07 11.76 0.65
N TRP A 123 -6.34 12.07 -0.61
CA TRP A 123 -5.44 11.73 -1.72
C TRP A 123 -4.09 12.44 -1.60
N ALA A 124 -4.07 13.69 -1.12
CA ALA A 124 -2.81 14.38 -0.83
C ALA A 124 -2.01 13.64 0.23
N THR A 125 -2.67 13.07 1.24
CA THR A 125 -2.01 12.26 2.28
C THR A 125 -1.46 10.94 1.72
N ILE A 126 -2.27 10.23 0.92
CA ILE A 126 -1.85 8.99 0.26
C ILE A 126 -0.65 9.24 -0.67
N LEU A 127 -0.64 10.35 -1.41
CA LEU A 127 0.46 10.73 -2.30
C LEU A 127 1.79 10.83 -1.55
N VAL A 128 1.79 11.52 -0.41
CA VAL A 128 2.99 11.74 0.41
C VAL A 128 3.52 10.42 0.96
N PHE A 129 2.65 9.63 1.58
CA PHE A 129 3.01 8.32 2.11
C PHE A 129 3.51 7.37 1.04
N SER A 130 2.86 7.34 -0.14
CA SER A 130 3.31 6.54 -1.27
C SER A 130 4.70 6.97 -1.77
N SER A 131 4.97 8.28 -1.83
CA SER A 131 6.26 8.81 -2.28
C SER A 131 7.39 8.51 -1.31
N ILE A 132 7.13 8.62 -0.01
CA ILE A 132 8.05 8.20 1.05
C ILE A 132 8.25 6.68 1.00
N GLY A 133 7.18 5.92 0.83
CA GLY A 133 7.21 4.46 0.68
C GLY A 133 8.03 3.99 -0.52
N LEU A 134 8.00 4.74 -1.63
CA LEU A 134 8.81 4.43 -2.81
C LEU A 134 10.30 4.58 -2.51
N LEU A 135 10.73 5.72 -1.93
CA LEU A 135 12.12 5.92 -1.54
C LEU A 135 12.56 4.91 -0.47
N PHE A 136 11.72 4.68 0.52
CA PHE A 136 12.00 3.72 1.59
C PHE A 136 12.07 2.28 1.05
N GLY A 137 11.22 1.91 0.10
CA GLY A 137 11.29 0.62 -0.58
C GLY A 137 12.59 0.44 -1.37
N LEU A 138 13.12 1.50 -1.99
CA LEU A 138 14.42 1.45 -2.66
C LEU A 138 15.56 1.21 -1.65
N VAL A 139 15.51 1.90 -0.51
CA VAL A 139 16.47 1.69 0.60
C VAL A 139 16.37 0.25 1.12
N ALA A 140 15.15 -0.23 1.38
CA ALA A 140 14.90 -1.59 1.86
C ALA A 140 15.43 -2.67 0.90
N ALA A 141 15.19 -2.51 -0.40
CA ALA A 141 15.71 -3.42 -1.41
C ALA A 141 17.24 -3.34 -1.50
N ALA A 142 17.83 -2.14 -1.51
CA ALA A 142 19.28 -1.99 -1.51
C ALA A 142 19.93 -2.65 -0.29
N ASN A 143 19.32 -2.49 0.90
CA ASN A 143 19.76 -3.13 2.13
C ASN A 143 19.63 -4.66 2.09
N ALA A 144 18.54 -5.19 1.53
CA ALA A 144 18.39 -6.64 1.36
C ALA A 144 19.52 -7.25 0.50
N GLY A 145 19.95 -6.54 -0.55
CA GLY A 145 21.09 -6.94 -1.36
C GLY A 145 22.44 -6.82 -0.65
N SER A 146 22.70 -5.69 0.01
CA SER A 146 24.00 -5.41 0.64
C SER A 146 24.24 -6.18 1.94
N SER A 147 23.18 -6.49 2.69
CA SER A 147 23.25 -7.28 3.93
C SER A 147 23.47 -8.78 3.71
N GLY A 148 23.37 -9.25 2.47
CA GLY A 148 23.42 -10.67 2.14
C GLY A 148 22.12 -11.41 2.46
N LEU A 149 21.00 -10.70 2.71
CA LEU A 149 19.68 -11.32 2.87
C LEU A 149 19.29 -12.11 1.60
N VAL A 150 19.72 -11.62 0.44
CA VAL A 150 19.65 -12.28 -0.88
C VAL A 150 21.00 -12.18 -1.60
N THR A 151 21.33 -13.14 -2.47
CA THR A 151 22.64 -13.23 -3.13
C THR A 151 22.52 -13.50 -4.63
N VAL A 152 23.53 -13.07 -5.40
CA VAL A 152 23.63 -13.27 -6.86
C VAL A 152 24.22 -14.62 -7.27
N ALA A 153 24.60 -15.43 -6.30
CA ALA A 153 25.05 -16.80 -6.51
C ALA A 153 24.58 -17.68 -5.34
N TYR A 154 24.33 -18.94 -5.64
CA TYR A 154 23.92 -19.96 -4.68
C TYR A 154 24.79 -21.21 -4.85
N THR A 155 25.26 -21.75 -3.72
CA THR A 155 26.10 -22.96 -3.72
C THR A 155 25.30 -24.13 -3.17
N PHE A 156 25.14 -25.16 -3.98
CA PHE A 156 24.46 -26.40 -3.62
C PHE A 156 25.34 -27.59 -3.97
N GLU A 157 25.53 -28.52 -3.03
CA GLU A 157 26.35 -29.73 -3.21
C GLU A 157 27.76 -29.48 -3.79
N GLY A 158 28.38 -28.35 -3.43
CA GLY A 158 29.72 -27.98 -3.89
C GLY A 158 29.80 -27.37 -5.30
N GLN A 159 28.65 -27.17 -5.97
CA GLN A 159 28.57 -26.40 -7.21
C GLN A 159 27.92 -25.03 -6.95
N THR A 160 28.49 -23.98 -7.51
CA THR A 160 27.95 -22.61 -7.41
C THR A 160 27.30 -22.21 -8.73
N ALA A 161 26.02 -21.86 -8.66
CA ALA A 161 25.25 -21.36 -9.80
C ALA A 161 24.94 -19.86 -9.64
N PRO A 162 24.93 -19.08 -10.73
CA PRO A 162 24.48 -17.69 -10.71
C PRO A 162 22.95 -17.63 -10.51
N THR A 163 22.48 -16.69 -9.68
CA THR A 163 21.07 -16.49 -9.32
C THR A 163 20.65 -15.02 -9.51
N LEU A 164 21.16 -14.37 -10.58
CA LEU A 164 20.97 -12.94 -10.78
C LEU A 164 19.49 -12.56 -11.01
N ASN A 165 18.73 -13.41 -11.69
CA ASN A 165 17.32 -13.14 -11.99
C ASN A 165 16.48 -13.26 -10.71
N GLU A 166 16.72 -14.30 -9.94
CA GLU A 166 16.10 -14.61 -8.66
C GLU A 166 16.44 -13.53 -7.63
N TYR A 167 17.69 -13.08 -7.61
CA TYR A 167 18.13 -11.94 -6.81
C TYR A 167 17.33 -10.69 -7.14
N ARG A 168 17.18 -10.34 -8.42
CA ARG A 168 16.41 -9.18 -8.87
C ARG A 168 14.93 -9.31 -8.52
N GLU A 169 14.34 -10.50 -8.65
CA GLU A 169 12.97 -10.77 -8.23
C GLU A 169 12.77 -10.59 -6.73
N ALA A 170 13.69 -11.12 -5.92
CA ALA A 170 13.65 -10.98 -4.48
C ALA A 170 13.82 -9.52 -4.02
N LEU A 171 14.68 -8.74 -4.68
CA LEU A 171 14.76 -7.29 -4.47
C LEU A 171 13.45 -6.57 -4.83
N GLY A 172 12.84 -6.96 -5.95
CA GLY A 172 11.52 -6.47 -6.37
C GLY A 172 10.45 -6.77 -5.31
N PHE A 173 10.45 -7.98 -4.76
CA PHE A 173 9.56 -8.38 -3.67
C PHE A 173 9.69 -7.46 -2.46
N VAL A 174 10.91 -7.14 -2.01
CA VAL A 174 11.14 -6.23 -0.88
C VAL A 174 10.64 -4.82 -1.21
N PHE A 175 11.03 -4.29 -2.37
CA PHE A 175 10.64 -2.96 -2.82
C PHE A 175 9.12 -2.80 -2.88
N PHE A 176 8.42 -3.69 -3.58
CA PHE A 176 6.97 -3.57 -3.78
C PHE A 176 6.19 -3.78 -2.50
N ASN A 177 6.61 -4.69 -1.61
CA ASN A 177 5.96 -4.83 -0.31
C ASN A 177 6.06 -3.55 0.51
N VAL A 178 7.25 -2.95 0.63
CA VAL A 178 7.43 -1.72 1.41
C VAL A 178 6.66 -0.56 0.80
N TRP A 179 6.72 -0.40 -0.53
CA TRP A 179 6.01 0.68 -1.21
C TRP A 179 4.49 0.57 -1.02
N ILE A 180 3.90 -0.59 -1.33
CA ILE A 180 2.44 -0.79 -1.20
C ILE A 180 2.03 -0.67 0.28
N MET A 181 2.81 -1.23 1.20
CA MET A 181 2.57 -1.12 2.64
C MET A 181 2.46 0.35 3.07
N PHE A 182 3.37 1.22 2.59
CA PHE A 182 3.31 2.66 2.87
C PHE A 182 2.16 3.37 2.16
N THR A 183 1.80 3.00 0.93
CA THR A 183 0.62 3.55 0.24
C THR A 183 -0.66 3.22 1.02
N VAL A 184 -0.82 1.97 1.48
CA VAL A 184 -1.96 1.52 2.29
C VAL A 184 -1.95 2.18 3.67
N LEU A 185 -0.79 2.32 4.31
CA LEU A 185 -0.64 3.07 5.56
C LEU A 185 -1.05 4.53 5.38
N GLY A 186 -0.71 5.15 4.24
CA GLY A 186 -1.17 6.48 3.87
C GLY A 186 -2.67 6.59 3.76
N ALA A 187 -3.33 5.57 3.18
CA ALA A 187 -4.79 5.52 3.13
C ALA A 187 -5.41 5.36 4.53
N LEU A 188 -4.82 4.52 5.39
CA LEU A 188 -5.27 4.38 6.78
C LEU A 188 -5.11 5.69 7.56
N VAL A 189 -3.94 6.33 7.46
CA VAL A 189 -3.67 7.62 8.10
C VAL A 189 -4.60 8.70 7.55
N ALA A 190 -4.88 8.72 6.26
CA ALA A 190 -5.83 9.66 5.67
C ALA A 190 -7.23 9.53 6.28
N VAL A 191 -7.73 8.31 6.47
CA VAL A 191 -9.02 8.05 7.12
C VAL A 191 -8.98 8.43 8.61
N LEU A 192 -7.91 8.11 9.33
CA LEU A 192 -7.77 8.43 10.76
C LEU A 192 -7.57 9.93 11.02
N ALA A 193 -6.92 10.64 10.10
CA ALA A 193 -6.66 12.07 10.18
C ALA A 193 -7.86 12.92 9.76
N ARG A 194 -8.82 12.34 9.02
CA ARG A 194 -10.02 13.02 8.52
C ARG A 194 -10.82 13.62 9.68
N GLY A 195 -11.08 14.92 9.60
CA GLY A 195 -11.80 15.67 10.63
C GLY A 195 -10.96 16.05 11.86
N VAL A 196 -9.77 15.47 12.05
CA VAL A 196 -8.86 15.72 13.18
C VAL A 196 -7.67 16.58 12.75
N LEU A 197 -6.84 16.07 11.85
CA LEU A 197 -5.64 16.75 11.34
C LEU A 197 -5.83 17.32 9.94
N SER A 198 -6.91 16.96 9.25
CA SER A 198 -7.23 17.48 7.92
C SER A 198 -8.72 17.66 7.77
N GLU A 199 -9.12 18.67 6.99
CA GLU A 199 -10.53 18.84 6.65
C GLU A 199 -11.04 17.65 5.82
N PRO A 200 -12.30 17.22 6.04
CA PRO A 200 -12.95 16.22 5.22
C PRO A 200 -12.89 16.58 3.73
N GLY A 201 -12.23 15.75 2.93
CA GLY A 201 -12.20 15.92 1.48
C GLY A 201 -13.44 15.39 0.75
N SER A 202 -13.55 15.74 -0.53
CA SER A 202 -14.59 15.34 -1.47
C SER A 202 -14.18 14.14 -2.35
N GLY A 203 -15.10 13.63 -3.18
CA GLY A 203 -14.86 12.51 -4.08
C GLY A 203 -14.92 11.16 -3.36
N TRP A 204 -13.90 10.31 -3.53
CA TRP A 204 -13.96 8.93 -3.00
C TRP A 204 -14.20 8.84 -1.49
N PHE A 205 -13.70 9.82 -0.73
CA PHE A 205 -13.81 9.86 0.73
C PHE A 205 -15.03 10.66 1.23
N GLU A 206 -15.81 11.29 0.35
CA GLU A 206 -17.01 12.06 0.73
C GLU A 206 -18.12 11.19 1.33
N HIS A 207 -18.09 9.88 1.05
CA HIS A 207 -19.06 8.91 1.53
C HIS A 207 -18.76 8.41 2.95
N LEU A 208 -17.65 8.84 3.54
CA LEU A 208 -17.37 8.65 4.96
C LEU A 208 -18.27 9.60 5.76
N SER A 209 -18.80 9.11 6.88
CA SER A 209 -19.63 9.91 7.77
C SER A 209 -18.85 11.08 8.35
N ASP A 210 -19.49 12.25 8.41
CA ASP A 210 -19.03 13.33 9.26
C ASP A 210 -19.07 12.89 10.73
N PHE A 211 -18.02 13.19 11.46
CA PHE A 211 -17.88 12.83 12.85
C PHE A 211 -17.34 14.01 13.65
N ASP A 212 -17.94 14.26 14.81
CA ASP A 212 -17.48 15.26 15.76
C ASP A 212 -16.87 14.55 16.99
N GLY A 213 -15.55 14.68 17.15
CA GLY A 213 -14.79 14.04 18.21
C GLY A 213 -13.42 13.53 17.77
N PRO A 214 -12.70 12.79 18.64
CA PRO A 214 -11.31 12.40 18.40
C PRO A 214 -11.14 11.23 17.41
N TRP A 215 -12.17 10.41 17.16
CA TRP A 215 -12.07 9.23 16.31
C TRP A 215 -13.42 8.78 15.72
N ASP A 216 -13.47 8.67 14.39
CA ASP A 216 -14.64 8.19 13.65
C ASP A 216 -14.82 6.66 13.76
N ARG A 217 -15.79 6.25 14.57
CA ARG A 217 -16.16 4.83 14.73
C ARG A 217 -16.92 4.26 13.53
N SER A 218 -17.52 5.10 12.70
CA SER A 218 -18.35 4.65 11.58
C SER A 218 -17.50 4.09 10.44
N SER A 219 -16.30 4.64 10.24
CA SER A 219 -15.31 4.12 9.28
C SER A 219 -14.47 2.95 9.83
N LEU A 220 -14.77 2.45 11.04
CA LEU A 220 -14.05 1.32 11.65
C LEU A 220 -13.90 0.11 10.70
N PRO A 221 -14.92 -0.32 9.92
CA PRO A 221 -14.74 -1.43 8.99
C PRO A 221 -13.64 -1.15 7.95
N LEU A 222 -13.60 0.07 7.40
CA LEU A 222 -12.57 0.48 6.44
C LEU A 222 -11.19 0.55 7.10
N GLN A 223 -11.10 1.10 8.31
CA GLN A 223 -9.85 1.17 9.07
C GLN A 223 -9.28 -0.23 9.35
N ILE A 224 -10.13 -1.19 9.77
CA ILE A 224 -9.73 -2.59 9.97
C ILE A 224 -9.30 -3.23 8.64
N GLY A 225 -10.03 -2.97 7.55
CA GLY A 225 -9.68 -3.49 6.22
C GLY A 225 -8.30 -3.01 5.76
N LEU A 226 -8.02 -1.70 5.88
CA LEU A 226 -6.73 -1.11 5.56
C LEU A 226 -5.61 -1.59 6.48
N LEU A 227 -5.88 -1.70 7.79
CA LEU A 227 -4.92 -2.27 8.75
C LEU A 227 -4.59 -3.72 8.42
N THR A 228 -5.59 -4.52 8.03
CA THR A 228 -5.38 -5.91 7.61
C THR A 228 -4.54 -5.99 6.35
N TRP A 229 -4.78 -5.09 5.38
CA TRP A 229 -3.96 -5.01 4.17
C TRP A 229 -2.51 -4.62 4.49
N PHE A 230 -2.30 -3.60 5.32
CA PHE A 230 -0.97 -3.24 5.82
C PHE A 230 -0.30 -4.44 6.51
N ALA A 231 -1.01 -5.11 7.41
CA ALA A 231 -0.50 -6.27 8.14
C ALA A 231 -0.17 -7.46 7.22
N ALA A 232 -0.91 -7.66 6.13
CA ALA A 232 -0.62 -8.71 5.17
C ALA A 232 0.76 -8.51 4.50
N HIS A 233 1.09 -7.27 4.11
CA HIS A 233 2.43 -6.94 3.58
C HIS A 233 3.51 -7.07 4.65
N ALA A 234 3.25 -6.59 5.87
CA ALA A 234 4.19 -6.71 6.99
C ALA A 234 4.47 -8.18 7.35
N LEU A 235 3.46 -9.04 7.35
CA LEU A 235 3.60 -10.48 7.62
C LEU A 235 4.34 -11.20 6.49
N ALA A 236 4.04 -10.88 5.22
CA ALA A 236 4.80 -11.42 4.08
C ALA A 236 6.28 -11.06 4.18
N MET A 237 6.60 -9.81 4.53
CA MET A 237 7.97 -9.37 4.78
C MET A 237 8.62 -10.06 5.99
N ALA A 238 7.88 -10.24 7.09
CA ALA A 238 8.37 -10.93 8.27
C ALA A 238 8.67 -12.42 7.99
N GLN A 239 7.86 -13.08 7.16
CA GLN A 239 8.13 -14.44 6.72
C GLN A 239 9.37 -14.49 5.82
N PHE A 240 9.47 -13.59 4.83
CA PHE A 240 10.61 -13.51 3.91
C PHE A 240 11.96 -13.44 4.64
N HIS A 241 12.03 -12.66 5.73
CA HIS A 241 13.24 -12.56 6.56
C HIS A 241 13.57 -13.82 7.36
N ARG A 242 12.62 -14.73 7.56
CA ARG A 242 12.77 -15.94 8.39
C ARG A 242 13.06 -17.20 7.59
N VAL A 243 12.58 -17.27 6.35
CA VAL A 243 12.80 -18.43 5.47
C VAL A 243 14.25 -18.48 4.99
N GLU A 244 14.67 -19.63 4.44
CA GLU A 244 16.04 -19.85 4.00
C GLU A 244 16.35 -19.11 2.70
N LEU A 245 17.63 -19.03 2.33
CA LEU A 245 18.07 -18.28 1.16
C LEU A 245 17.47 -18.83 -0.14
N HIS A 246 17.36 -20.16 -0.28
CA HIS A 246 16.75 -20.77 -1.47
C HIS A 246 15.25 -20.47 -1.56
N ASP A 247 14.56 -20.29 -0.45
CA ASP A 247 13.15 -19.87 -0.43
C ASP A 247 13.00 -18.42 -0.90
N ARG A 248 13.86 -17.52 -0.40
CA ARG A 248 13.86 -16.09 -0.79
C ARG A 248 14.18 -15.88 -2.26
N LEU A 249 15.03 -16.75 -2.81
CA LEU A 249 15.42 -16.75 -4.22
C LEU A 249 14.48 -17.62 -5.09
N ALA A 250 13.38 -18.16 -4.55
CA ALA A 250 12.44 -18.98 -5.29
C ALA A 250 13.07 -20.18 -6.04
N LEU A 251 14.12 -20.80 -5.47
CA LEU A 251 14.86 -21.89 -6.10
C LEU A 251 14.11 -23.23 -5.98
N THR A 252 13.08 -23.41 -6.80
CA THR A 252 12.17 -24.59 -6.79
C THR A 252 12.86 -25.95 -7.00
N GLY A 253 14.07 -25.96 -7.59
CA GLY A 253 14.85 -27.18 -7.82
C GLY A 253 15.72 -27.63 -6.64
N VAL A 254 15.75 -26.88 -5.54
CA VAL A 254 16.55 -27.19 -4.34
C VAL A 254 15.72 -28.01 -3.36
N GLU A 255 16.30 -29.09 -2.83
CA GLU A 255 15.65 -29.89 -1.79
C GLU A 255 15.37 -29.03 -0.54
N GLY A 256 14.15 -29.11 -0.01
CA GLY A 256 13.72 -28.28 1.12
C GLY A 256 13.17 -26.90 0.73
N TYR A 257 12.90 -26.65 -0.55
CA TYR A 257 12.18 -25.45 -0.98
C TYR A 257 10.70 -25.49 -0.54
N HIS A 258 10.27 -24.45 0.15
CA HIS A 258 8.90 -24.22 0.63
C HIS A 258 8.34 -22.85 0.22
N GLY A 259 9.22 -21.93 -0.18
CA GLY A 259 8.86 -20.57 -0.61
C GLY A 259 8.36 -19.67 0.53
N HIS A 260 7.75 -18.54 0.15
CA HIS A 260 7.12 -17.59 1.07
C HIS A 260 5.89 -16.95 0.42
N PHE A 261 5.02 -16.33 1.21
CA PHE A 261 3.90 -15.56 0.65
C PHE A 261 4.42 -14.45 -0.27
N SER A 262 3.83 -14.36 -1.46
CA SER A 262 4.19 -13.37 -2.48
C SER A 262 3.53 -12.00 -2.20
N VAL A 263 4.01 -10.96 -2.89
CA VAL A 263 3.35 -9.64 -2.93
C VAL A 263 1.87 -9.78 -3.31
N TRP A 264 1.55 -10.70 -4.24
CA TRP A 264 0.18 -10.94 -4.70
C TRP A 264 -0.72 -11.54 -3.62
N ALA A 265 -0.21 -12.46 -2.80
CA ALA A 265 -0.96 -12.99 -1.68
C ALA A 265 -1.35 -11.88 -0.69
N ALA A 266 -0.44 -10.94 -0.43
CA ALA A 266 -0.71 -9.77 0.41
C ALA A 266 -1.71 -8.79 -0.24
N VAL A 267 -1.56 -8.48 -1.54
CA VAL A 267 -2.50 -7.63 -2.29
C VAL A 267 -3.91 -8.22 -2.30
N LEU A 268 -4.04 -9.51 -2.62
CA LEU A 268 -5.34 -10.19 -2.65
C LEU A 268 -5.97 -10.24 -1.25
N THR A 269 -5.17 -10.46 -0.20
CA THR A 269 -5.65 -10.39 1.19
C THR A 269 -6.20 -9.01 1.51
N GLY A 270 -5.54 -7.96 1.05
CA GLY A 270 -6.02 -6.59 1.15
C GLY A 270 -7.35 -6.34 0.44
N LEU A 271 -7.48 -6.80 -0.81
CA LEU A 271 -8.72 -6.69 -1.57
C LEU A 271 -9.88 -7.45 -0.89
N VAL A 272 -9.62 -8.65 -0.37
CA VAL A 272 -10.60 -9.42 0.40
C VAL A 272 -10.96 -8.69 1.68
N ALA A 273 -9.99 -8.09 2.39
CA ALA A 273 -10.25 -7.31 3.60
C ALA A 273 -11.14 -6.09 3.33
N LEU A 274 -10.93 -5.39 2.20
CA LEU A 274 -11.81 -4.29 1.78
C LEU A 274 -13.21 -4.77 1.36
N ALA A 275 -13.30 -5.92 0.68
CA ALA A 275 -14.59 -6.52 0.37
C ALA A 275 -15.36 -6.88 1.66
N VAL A 276 -14.69 -7.52 2.62
CA VAL A 276 -15.25 -7.83 3.95
C VAL A 276 -15.67 -6.55 4.68
N ALA A 277 -14.84 -5.50 4.68
CA ALA A 277 -15.17 -4.20 5.26
C ALA A 277 -16.45 -3.59 4.65
N SER A 278 -16.61 -3.68 3.33
CA SER A 278 -17.82 -3.22 2.63
C SER A 278 -19.06 -4.03 3.01
N MET A 279 -18.93 -5.36 3.14
CA MET A 279 -20.01 -6.24 3.58
C MET A 279 -20.42 -5.94 5.03
N VAL A 280 -19.45 -5.68 5.91
CA VAL A 280 -19.68 -5.29 7.31
C VAL A 280 -20.40 -3.94 7.38
N ALA A 281 -19.98 -2.95 6.58
CA ALA A 281 -20.66 -1.65 6.50
C ALA A 281 -22.14 -1.80 6.10
N GLU A 282 -22.43 -2.77 5.23
CA GLU A 282 -23.78 -3.14 4.78
C GLU A 282 -24.57 -4.08 5.70
N ARG A 283 -23.97 -4.50 6.81
CA ARG A 283 -24.50 -5.50 7.74
C ARG A 283 -24.72 -6.87 7.10
N TRP A 284 -24.01 -7.18 6.00
CA TRP A 284 -23.99 -8.50 5.36
C TRP A 284 -23.05 -9.46 6.09
N PHE A 285 -23.20 -9.57 7.40
CA PHE A 285 -22.24 -10.22 8.29
C PHE A 285 -22.02 -11.70 7.96
N THR A 286 -23.06 -12.45 7.56
CA THR A 286 -22.90 -13.84 7.13
C THR A 286 -21.98 -13.97 5.91
N ARG A 287 -22.12 -13.07 4.92
CA ARG A 287 -21.25 -13.04 3.74
C ARG A 287 -19.83 -12.62 4.12
N ALA A 288 -19.69 -11.63 5.00
CA ALA A 288 -18.41 -11.18 5.52
C ALA A 288 -17.67 -12.31 6.25
N MET A 289 -18.34 -13.01 7.17
CA MET A 289 -17.77 -14.16 7.90
C MET A 289 -17.41 -15.29 6.95
N THR A 290 -18.25 -15.59 5.96
CA THR A 290 -17.98 -16.64 4.97
C THR A 290 -16.74 -16.28 4.15
N LEU A 291 -16.70 -15.10 3.54
CA LEU A 291 -15.57 -14.68 2.71
C LEU A 291 -14.26 -14.61 3.52
N ALA A 292 -14.28 -13.98 4.70
CA ALA A 292 -13.10 -13.87 5.55
C ALA A 292 -12.59 -15.24 6.01
N SER A 293 -13.47 -16.11 6.50
CA SER A 293 -13.07 -17.42 7.02
C SER A 293 -12.57 -18.34 5.90
N MET A 294 -13.21 -18.32 4.74
CA MET A 294 -12.77 -19.11 3.59
C MET A 294 -11.45 -18.58 3.01
N TRP A 295 -11.22 -17.26 3.04
CA TRP A 295 -9.93 -16.69 2.63
C TRP A 295 -8.80 -17.09 3.58
N VAL A 296 -9.02 -17.04 4.89
CA VAL A 296 -8.04 -17.51 5.88
C VAL A 296 -7.78 -19.01 5.71
N LEU A 297 -8.82 -19.81 5.52
CA LEU A 297 -8.68 -21.24 5.25
C LEU A 297 -7.84 -21.48 3.97
N TYR A 298 -8.14 -20.73 2.90
CA TYR A 298 -7.35 -20.77 1.66
C TYR A 298 -5.87 -20.49 1.92
N LEU A 299 -5.53 -19.40 2.61
CA LEU A 299 -4.14 -19.06 2.93
C LEU A 299 -3.44 -20.15 3.75
N VAL A 300 -4.11 -20.69 4.78
CA VAL A 300 -3.57 -21.76 5.63
C VAL A 300 -3.35 -23.04 4.84
N SER A 301 -4.33 -23.43 4.01
CA SER A 301 -4.25 -24.62 3.16
C SER A 301 -3.20 -24.48 2.06
N ALA A 302 -3.07 -23.30 1.43
CA ALA A 302 -2.03 -23.03 0.45
C ALA A 302 -0.64 -23.08 1.08
N ALA A 303 -0.47 -22.53 2.28
CA ALA A 303 0.78 -22.64 3.03
C ALA A 303 1.15 -24.10 3.38
N TYR A 304 0.15 -24.94 3.65
CA TYR A 304 0.37 -26.38 3.87
C TYR A 304 0.78 -27.08 2.58
N GLU A 305 0.11 -26.79 1.46
CA GLU A 305 0.40 -27.37 0.15
C GLU A 305 1.79 -26.98 -0.36
N MET A 306 2.24 -25.76 -0.07
CA MET A 306 3.61 -25.29 -0.32
C MET A 306 4.64 -25.86 0.68
N GLY A 307 4.20 -26.59 1.71
CA GLY A 307 5.08 -27.15 2.74
C GLY A 307 5.65 -26.13 3.74
N MET A 308 5.15 -24.90 3.75
CA MET A 308 5.59 -23.86 4.71
C MET A 308 5.31 -24.24 6.17
N TRP A 309 4.34 -25.12 6.37
CA TRP A 309 4.10 -25.81 7.62
C TRP A 309 3.58 -27.21 7.33
N SER A 310 3.86 -28.15 8.24
CA SER A 310 3.45 -29.55 8.10
C SER A 310 2.87 -30.06 9.41
N ASN A 311 2.07 -31.12 9.31
CA ASN A 311 1.57 -31.89 10.45
C ASN A 311 1.11 -33.26 9.95
N ASP A 312 1.67 -34.32 10.53
CA ASP A 312 1.46 -35.73 10.17
C ASP A 312 -0.03 -36.13 10.14
N SER A 313 -0.87 -35.44 10.92
CA SER A 313 -2.32 -35.70 10.94
C SER A 313 -2.98 -35.42 9.59
N PHE A 314 -2.43 -34.52 8.79
CA PHE A 314 -2.96 -34.14 7.48
C PHE A 314 -2.44 -35.01 6.33
N GLU A 315 -1.61 -36.00 6.61
CA GLU A 315 -1.04 -36.89 5.60
C GLU A 315 -1.95 -38.11 5.30
N GLY A 316 -1.82 -38.65 4.08
CA GLY A 316 -2.52 -39.86 3.65
C GLY A 316 -4.05 -39.68 3.51
N SER A 317 -4.78 -40.79 3.60
CA SER A 317 -6.24 -40.81 3.33
C SER A 317 -7.08 -40.04 4.35
N TRP A 318 -6.55 -39.79 5.56
CA TRP A 318 -7.24 -39.04 6.62
C TRP A 318 -7.16 -37.52 6.42
N GLY A 319 -6.11 -37.02 5.76
CA GLY A 319 -5.93 -35.59 5.51
C GLY A 319 -7.13 -34.94 4.81
N ALA A 320 -7.65 -35.58 3.76
CA ALA A 320 -8.84 -35.09 3.05
C ALA A 320 -10.08 -34.99 3.97
N VAL A 321 -10.25 -35.95 4.88
CA VAL A 321 -11.36 -35.96 5.85
C VAL A 321 -11.19 -34.85 6.88
N ILE A 322 -9.96 -34.58 7.33
CA ILE A 322 -9.67 -33.50 8.29
C ILE A 322 -9.89 -32.13 7.64
N TRP A 323 -9.39 -31.91 6.42
CA TRP A 323 -9.64 -30.66 5.67
C TRP A 323 -11.13 -30.44 5.40
N PHE A 324 -11.85 -31.49 5.03
CA PHE A 324 -13.30 -31.45 4.92
C PHE A 324 -13.94 -31.09 6.27
N GLY A 325 -13.51 -31.73 7.36
CA GLY A 325 -13.98 -31.47 8.71
C GLY A 325 -13.79 -30.03 9.14
N ILE A 326 -12.59 -29.47 8.97
CA ILE A 326 -12.28 -28.06 9.26
C ILE A 326 -13.22 -27.14 8.48
N THR A 327 -13.35 -27.36 7.17
CA THR A 327 -14.24 -26.57 6.30
C THR A 327 -15.69 -26.66 6.76
N PHE A 328 -16.16 -27.86 7.06
CA PHE A 328 -17.50 -28.12 7.55
C PHE A 328 -17.78 -27.42 8.88
N PHE A 329 -16.86 -27.51 9.85
CA PHE A 329 -17.02 -26.88 11.16
C PHE A 329 -16.95 -25.35 11.10
N ILE A 330 -16.14 -24.77 10.20
CA ILE A 330 -16.18 -23.34 9.91
C ILE A 330 -17.57 -22.96 9.37
N GLY A 331 -18.09 -23.70 8.40
CA GLY A 331 -19.43 -23.48 7.86
C GLY A 331 -20.53 -23.60 8.92
N LEU A 332 -20.44 -24.61 9.79
CA LEU A 332 -21.36 -24.82 10.91
C LEU A 332 -21.30 -23.66 11.92
N ALA A 333 -20.10 -23.17 12.25
CA ALA A 333 -19.92 -22.03 13.14
C ALA A 333 -20.55 -20.76 12.55
N ILE A 334 -20.30 -20.48 11.26
CA ILE A 334 -20.91 -19.35 10.55
C ILE A 334 -22.43 -19.47 10.56
N TYR A 335 -22.98 -20.65 10.25
CA TYR A 335 -24.42 -20.89 10.26
C TYR A 335 -25.01 -20.69 11.66
N SER A 336 -24.36 -21.24 12.69
CA SER A 336 -24.79 -21.13 14.08
C SER A 336 -24.83 -19.67 14.53
N ILE A 337 -23.77 -18.90 14.27
CA ILE A 337 -23.72 -17.46 14.58
C ILE A 337 -24.80 -16.71 13.81
N ALA A 338 -24.91 -16.95 12.50
CA ALA A 338 -25.84 -16.25 11.61
C ALA A 338 -27.32 -16.55 11.91
N THR A 339 -27.65 -17.70 12.50
CA THR A 339 -29.04 -18.04 12.87
C THR A 339 -29.34 -17.77 14.34
N HIS A 340 -28.32 -17.41 15.13
CA HIS A 340 -28.48 -17.15 16.55
C HIS A 340 -29.37 -15.92 16.80
N LYS A 341 -30.31 -16.02 17.74
CA LYS A 341 -31.28 -14.93 17.99
C LYS A 341 -30.64 -13.64 18.48
N SER A 342 -29.57 -13.71 19.28
CA SER A 342 -28.89 -12.52 19.80
C SER A 342 -27.76 -12.02 18.90
N TRP A 343 -27.22 -12.88 18.03
CA TRP A 343 -25.99 -12.60 17.28
C TRP A 343 -26.14 -12.76 15.76
N GLY A 344 -27.28 -13.19 15.23
CA GLY A 344 -27.42 -13.58 13.83
C GLY A 344 -28.64 -13.00 13.11
N GLY A 345 -29.63 -12.48 13.85
CA GLY A 345 -30.83 -11.84 13.29
C GLY A 345 -30.61 -10.42 12.77
N TRP A 346 -29.53 -10.17 12.03
CA TRP A 346 -29.23 -8.83 11.54
C TRP A 346 -30.06 -8.49 10.31
N SER A 347 -30.83 -7.40 10.40
CA SER A 347 -31.43 -6.81 9.21
C SER A 347 -30.34 -6.16 8.36
N ASN A 348 -30.22 -6.59 7.10
CA ASN A 348 -29.44 -5.88 6.11
C ASN A 348 -29.91 -4.43 6.03
N ARG A 349 -28.99 -3.50 5.71
CA ARG A 349 -29.40 -2.12 5.44
C ARG A 349 -30.37 -2.07 4.27
N SER A 350 -31.48 -1.39 4.50
CA SER A 350 -32.51 -1.14 3.50
C SER A 350 -32.01 -0.20 2.39
N GLU A 351 -32.71 -0.17 1.26
CA GLU A 351 -32.30 0.62 0.09
C GLU A 351 -32.39 2.13 0.33
N ASP A 352 -33.28 2.55 1.21
CA ASP A 352 -33.49 3.95 1.64
C ASP A 352 -32.41 4.44 2.63
N ALA A 353 -31.65 3.55 3.26
CA ALA A 353 -30.59 3.88 4.23
C ALA A 353 -29.26 3.14 3.96
N PRO A 354 -28.66 3.29 2.75
CA PRO A 354 -27.45 2.58 2.37
C PRO A 354 -26.24 3.03 3.19
N SER A 355 -25.23 2.17 3.34
CA SER A 355 -23.97 2.59 3.98
C SER A 355 -23.15 3.50 3.06
N GLY A 356 -22.15 4.18 3.63
CA GLY A 356 -21.16 4.93 2.87
C GLY A 356 -20.46 4.07 1.81
N ALA A 357 -20.20 2.79 2.09
CA ALA A 357 -19.58 1.88 1.13
C ALA A 357 -20.46 1.64 -0.11
N ARG A 358 -21.78 1.45 0.06
CA ARG A 358 -22.69 1.29 -1.08
C ARG A 358 -22.87 2.58 -1.86
N LYS A 359 -22.90 3.74 -1.18
CA LYS A 359 -22.90 5.05 -1.85
C LYS A 359 -21.63 5.24 -2.69
N PHE A 360 -20.46 4.95 -2.12
CA PHE A 360 -19.18 4.97 -2.83
C PHE A 360 -19.21 4.10 -4.09
N TRP A 361 -19.59 2.83 -3.96
CA TRP A 361 -19.63 1.91 -5.11
C TRP A 361 -20.65 2.38 -6.15
N SER A 362 -21.82 2.88 -5.74
CA SER A 362 -22.81 3.40 -6.68
C SER A 362 -22.30 4.59 -7.50
N ALA A 363 -21.45 5.44 -6.89
CA ALA A 363 -20.90 6.63 -7.52
C ALA A 363 -19.62 6.38 -8.33
N HIS A 364 -18.79 5.42 -7.92
CA HIS A 364 -17.40 5.31 -8.40
C HIS A 364 -17.02 3.94 -9.01
N TRP A 365 -17.92 2.96 -9.09
CA TRP A 365 -17.59 1.61 -9.58
C TRP A 365 -16.89 1.62 -10.95
N SER A 366 -17.32 2.49 -11.87
CA SER A 366 -16.77 2.56 -13.23
C SER A 366 -15.34 3.11 -13.22
N GLN A 367 -15.07 4.12 -12.40
CA GLN A 367 -13.73 4.68 -12.21
C GLN A 367 -12.78 3.64 -11.61
N VAL A 368 -13.23 2.92 -10.57
CA VAL A 368 -12.45 1.86 -9.93
C VAL A 368 -12.16 0.73 -10.92
N LEU A 369 -13.15 0.30 -11.69
CA LEU A 369 -12.97 -0.75 -12.70
C LEU A 369 -11.97 -0.34 -13.78
N ILE A 370 -12.11 0.87 -14.34
CA ILE A 370 -11.21 1.38 -15.37
C ILE A 370 -9.78 1.49 -14.83
N ALA A 371 -9.60 2.11 -13.65
CA ALA A 371 -8.29 2.24 -13.03
C ALA A 371 -7.65 0.87 -12.75
N SER A 372 -8.42 -0.08 -12.21
CA SER A 372 -7.95 -1.44 -11.92
C SER A 372 -7.56 -2.19 -13.20
N ALA A 373 -8.34 -2.04 -14.29
CA ALA A 373 -8.03 -2.64 -15.57
C ALA A 373 -6.75 -2.08 -16.18
N PHE A 374 -6.54 -0.75 -16.12
CA PHE A 374 -5.31 -0.11 -16.57
C PHE A 374 -4.09 -0.56 -15.74
N LEU A 375 -4.24 -0.64 -14.42
CA LEU A 375 -3.17 -1.12 -13.53
C LEU A 375 -2.82 -2.58 -13.83
N MET A 376 -3.83 -3.46 -13.96
CA MET A 376 -3.61 -4.86 -14.31
C MET A 376 -2.94 -5.00 -15.68
N ALA A 377 -3.42 -4.27 -16.70
CA ALA A 377 -2.82 -4.28 -18.02
C ALA A 377 -1.35 -3.80 -17.99
N PHE A 378 -1.07 -2.76 -17.19
CA PHE A 378 0.29 -2.27 -16.99
C PHE A 378 1.18 -3.29 -16.29
N ILE A 379 0.70 -3.93 -15.22
CA ILE A 379 1.42 -4.99 -14.50
C ILE A 379 1.75 -6.15 -15.43
N VAL A 380 0.75 -6.65 -16.17
CA VAL A 380 0.94 -7.73 -17.13
C VAL A 380 1.97 -7.32 -18.18
N ARG A 381 1.88 -6.11 -18.73
CA ARG A 381 2.86 -5.64 -19.72
C ARG A 381 4.27 -5.46 -19.14
N ALA A 382 4.40 -4.96 -17.92
CA ALA A 382 5.70 -4.83 -17.26
C ALA A 382 6.33 -6.20 -17.01
N GLN A 383 5.55 -7.15 -16.51
CA GLN A 383 6.03 -8.51 -16.24
C GLN A 383 6.38 -9.28 -17.52
N TRP A 384 5.64 -9.06 -18.61
CA TRP A 384 5.81 -9.83 -19.85
C TRP A 384 6.82 -9.23 -20.83
N TYR A 385 7.09 -7.93 -20.75
CA TYR A 385 7.98 -7.26 -21.72
C TYR A 385 9.15 -6.54 -21.08
N VAL A 386 8.94 -5.85 -19.96
CA VAL A 386 9.99 -5.02 -19.37
C VAL A 386 10.97 -5.89 -18.58
N ILE A 387 10.47 -6.77 -17.72
CA ILE A 387 11.32 -7.63 -16.88
C ILE A 387 12.17 -8.61 -17.73
N PRO A 388 11.61 -9.33 -18.72
CA PRO A 388 12.42 -10.19 -19.58
C PRO A 388 13.46 -9.40 -20.39
N ALA A 389 13.08 -8.22 -20.91
CA ALA A 389 14.02 -7.36 -21.63
C ALA A 389 15.13 -6.81 -20.71
N MET A 390 14.90 -6.67 -19.39
CA MET A 390 15.95 -6.29 -18.44
C MET A 390 16.86 -7.46 -18.02
N ASN A 391 16.46 -8.70 -18.33
CA ASN A 391 17.12 -9.95 -17.95
C ASN A 391 17.54 -10.77 -19.19
N GLY A 392 18.20 -10.13 -20.16
CA GLY A 392 18.71 -10.80 -21.36
C GLY A 392 19.64 -11.96 -21.02
N TYR A 393 19.21 -13.19 -21.33
CA TYR A 393 20.00 -14.39 -21.06
C TYR A 393 21.29 -14.36 -21.89
N GLY A 394 22.44 -14.26 -21.22
CA GLY A 394 23.78 -14.30 -21.84
C GLY A 394 24.47 -12.94 -22.05
N THR A 395 23.76 -11.81 -22.00
CA THR A 395 24.39 -10.47 -22.12
C THR A 395 24.54 -9.76 -20.78
N GLY A 396 23.70 -10.06 -19.79
CA GLY A 396 23.71 -9.36 -18.49
C GLY A 396 23.19 -7.92 -18.54
N ASP A 397 22.83 -7.44 -19.73
CA ASP A 397 22.33 -6.11 -20.06
C ASP A 397 20.88 -6.17 -20.59
N TRP A 398 20.32 -5.01 -20.94
CA TRP A 398 19.00 -4.92 -21.56
C TRP A 398 18.98 -5.63 -22.92
N ASP A 399 18.17 -6.68 -23.05
CA ASP A 399 17.83 -7.30 -24.32
C ASP A 399 16.79 -6.47 -25.07
N LEU A 400 17.29 -5.57 -25.91
CA LEU A 400 16.50 -4.74 -26.82
C LEU A 400 16.17 -5.47 -28.14
N THR A 401 16.60 -6.73 -28.32
CA THR A 401 16.33 -7.50 -29.55
C THR A 401 14.89 -8.02 -29.61
N GLY A 402 14.12 -7.81 -28.55
CA GLY A 402 12.78 -8.35 -28.42
C GLY A 402 12.83 -9.86 -28.35
N GLY A 403 13.74 -10.39 -27.51
CA GLY A 403 14.01 -11.80 -27.27
C GLY A 403 12.74 -12.64 -27.38
N SER A 404 12.58 -13.21 -28.57
CA SER A 404 11.43 -13.97 -28.99
C SER A 404 11.49 -15.32 -28.31
N ASP A 405 10.79 -15.48 -27.19
CA ASP A 405 10.45 -16.82 -26.73
C ASP A 405 9.27 -17.33 -27.60
N PRO A 406 9.45 -18.38 -28.42
CA PRO A 406 8.51 -18.72 -29.49
C PRO A 406 7.23 -19.46 -29.02
N TRP A 407 6.98 -19.56 -27.71
CA TRP A 407 5.96 -20.47 -27.18
C TRP A 407 4.59 -19.85 -26.82
N TYR A 408 4.37 -18.55 -26.99
CA TYR A 408 3.10 -17.93 -26.55
C TYR A 408 2.56 -16.85 -27.50
N MET A 409 2.33 -17.24 -28.76
CA MET A 409 1.21 -16.71 -29.56
C MET A 409 -0.03 -17.58 -29.35
#